data_AF-A0A429XEN3-F1
#
_entry.id   AF-A0A429XEN3-F1
#
_cell.length_a   1.000
_cell.length_b   1.000
_cell.length_c   1.000
_cell.angle_alpha   90.00
_cell.angle_beta   90.00
_cell.angle_gamma   90.00
#
_symmetry.space_group_name_H-M   'P 1'
#
loop_
_entity.id
_entity.type
_entity.pdbx_description
1 polymer ?
#
loop_
_entity_poly.entity_id
_entity_poly.type
_entity_poly.pdbx_seq_one_letter_code
_entity_poly.pdbx_strand_id
1 'polypeptide(L)'
;MLKNEGGFTFLEGIVSLSLILLVTSSFFPLMSNMLARLKDGKIEMTAYRLMYEHVEKHTAVGVIGDARIILHDTVFDLNMEETEKGDWKVCVNYEEKRLCVE
;
A
#
# COMPACT_ATOMS: atom_id res chain seq x y z
N MET A 1 -49.34 -28.61 -7.50
CA MET A 1 -49.59 -27.83 -6.27
C MET A 1 -48.28 -27.24 -5.79
N LEU A 2 -48.00 -25.99 -6.17
CA LEU A 2 -47.08 -25.14 -5.41
C LEU A 2 -47.84 -23.84 -5.18
N LYS A 3 -48.52 -23.79 -4.05
CA LYS A 3 -49.27 -22.62 -3.59
C LYS A 3 -48.35 -21.92 -2.60
N ASN A 4 -47.77 -20.80 -3.01
CA ASN A 4 -46.97 -19.95 -2.13
C ASN A 4 -47.93 -19.16 -1.23
N GLU A 5 -48.33 -19.76 -0.11
CA GLU A 5 -49.18 -19.11 0.88
C GLU A 5 -48.31 -18.55 2.01
N GLY A 6 -47.97 -17.26 1.90
CA GLY A 6 -47.93 -16.35 3.05
C GLY A 6 -46.71 -16.34 3.97
N GLY A 7 -45.56 -16.94 3.64
CA GLY A 7 -44.38 -16.83 4.50
C GLY A 7 -43.10 -17.41 3.92
N PHE A 8 -41.96 -16.92 4.41
CA PHE A 8 -40.63 -17.40 4.06
C PHE A 8 -40.41 -18.79 4.68
N THR A 9 -40.29 -19.81 3.84
CA THR A 9 -40.07 -21.17 4.34
C THR A 9 -38.62 -21.38 4.77
N PHE A 10 -38.38 -22.31 5.70
CA PHE A 10 -37.02 -22.61 6.21
C PHE A 10 -36.04 -22.99 5.08
N LEU A 11 -36.52 -23.69 4.06
CA LEU A 11 -35.76 -24.06 2.87
C LEU A 11 -35.38 -22.84 2.01
N GLU A 12 -36.31 -21.91 1.78
CA GLU A 12 -36.01 -20.61 1.15
C GLU A 12 -35.03 -19.78 1.98
N GLY A 13 -35.09 -19.90 3.31
CA GLY A 13 -34.11 -19.36 4.25
C GLY A 13 -32.69 -19.87 4.03
N ILE A 14 -32.53 -21.19 3.89
CA ILE A 14 -31.22 -21.80 3.63
C ILE A 14 -30.70 -21.37 2.25
N VAL A 15 -31.56 -21.37 1.22
CA VAL A 15 -31.17 -20.99 -0.14
C VAL A 15 -30.75 -19.52 -0.20
N SER A 16 -31.52 -18.62 0.41
CA SER A 16 -31.20 -17.19 0.46
C SER A 16 -29.93 -16.90 1.26
N LEU A 17 -29.74 -17.55 2.41
CA LEU A 17 -28.50 -17.43 3.20
C LEU A 17 -27.28 -17.94 2.41
N SER A 18 -27.43 -19.06 1.71
CA SER A 18 -26.36 -19.62 0.87
C SER A 18 -25.97 -18.67 -0.25
N LEU A 19 -26.94 -18.02 -0.89
CA LEU A 19 -26.68 -16.99 -1.90
C LEU A 19 -25.96 -15.79 -1.30
N ILE A 20 -26.36 -15.31 -0.12
CA ILE A 20 -25.69 -14.20 0.56
C ILE A 20 -24.24 -14.57 0.87
N LEU A 21 -23.98 -15.77 1.41
CA LEU A 21 -22.63 -16.24 1.71
C LEU A 21 -21.76 -16.40 0.46
N LEU A 22 -22.35 -16.84 -0.65
CA LEU A 22 -21.65 -16.96 -1.93
C LEU A 22 -21.25 -15.57 -2.46
N VAL A 23 -22.17 -14.61 -2.39
CA VAL A 23 -21.90 -13.23 -2.77
C VAL A 23 -20.82 -12.62 -1.86
N THR A 24 -20.97 -12.70 -0.54
CA THR A 24 -20.00 -12.09 0.38
C THR A 24 -18.61 -12.73 0.29
N SER A 25 -18.52 -14.05 0.14
CA SER A 25 -17.23 -14.73 -0.06
C SER A 25 -16.55 -14.33 -1.38
N SER A 26 -17.32 -14.02 -2.43
CA SER A 26 -16.76 -13.52 -3.70
C SER A 26 -16.16 -12.11 -3.58
N PHE A 27 -16.73 -11.26 -2.72
CA PHE A 27 -16.24 -9.89 -2.50
C PHE A 27 -15.07 -9.81 -1.51
N PHE A 28 -14.92 -10.79 -0.63
CA PHE A 28 -13.83 -10.83 0.34
C PHE A 28 -12.42 -10.75 -0.28
N PRO A 29 -12.04 -11.56 -1.29
CA PRO A 29 -10.72 -11.47 -1.90
C PRO A 29 -10.46 -10.13 -2.60
N LEU A 30 -11.51 -9.53 -3.17
CA LEU A 30 -11.41 -8.21 -3.81
C LEU A 30 -11.06 -7.12 -2.78
N MET A 31 -11.79 -7.09 -1.67
CA MET A 31 -11.54 -6.17 -0.56
C MET A 31 -10.13 -6.35 0.03
N SER A 32 -9.72 -7.60 0.23
CA SER A 32 -8.39 -7.92 0.76
C SER A 32 -7.26 -7.44 -0.16
N ASN A 33 -7.40 -7.64 -1.47
CA ASN A 33 -6.43 -7.15 -2.46
C ASN A 33 -6.37 -5.62 -2.49
N MET A 34 -7.53 -4.94 -2.44
CA MET A 34 -7.56 -3.48 -2.36
C MET A 34 -6.88 -2.95 -1.09
N LEU A 35 -7.11 -3.57 0.07
CA LEU A 35 -6.45 -3.22 1.32
C LEU A 35 -4.93 -3.41 1.23
N ALA A 36 -4.46 -4.51 0.63
CA ALA A 36 -3.04 -4.75 0.41
C ALA A 36 -2.43 -3.66 -0.48
N ARG A 37 -3.07 -3.33 -1.61
CA ARG A 37 -2.61 -2.25 -2.50
C ARG A 37 -2.60 -0.87 -1.85
N LEU A 38 -3.59 -0.58 -1.00
CA LEU A 38 -3.62 0.67 -0.23
C LEU A 38 -2.47 0.75 0.77
N LYS A 39 -2.14 -0.37 1.44
CA LYS A 39 -1.00 -0.45 2.34
C LYS A 39 0.31 -0.20 1.58
N ASP A 40 0.51 -0.90 0.47
CA ASP A 40 1.71 -0.77 -0.36
C ASP A 40 1.85 0.66 -0.90
N GLY A 41 0.77 1.24 -1.44
CA GLY A 41 0.76 2.62 -1.95
C GLY A 41 1.02 3.65 -0.85
N LYS A 42 0.58 3.41 0.40
CA LYS A 42 0.89 4.29 1.53
C LYS A 42 2.39 4.27 1.86
N ILE A 43 3.02 3.08 1.85
CA ILE A 43 4.46 2.95 2.07
C ILE A 43 5.23 3.66 0.96
N GLU A 44 4.84 3.45 -0.29
CA GLU A 44 5.48 4.08 -1.45
C GLU A 44 5.36 5.62 -1.41
N MET A 45 4.18 6.17 -1.15
CA MET A 45 4.01 7.62 -0.99
C MET A 45 4.81 8.18 0.19
N THR A 46 4.97 7.41 1.28
CA THR A 46 5.80 7.80 2.42
C THR A 46 7.27 7.85 2.01
N ALA A 47 7.75 6.87 1.25
CA ALA A 47 9.10 6.86 0.69
C ALA A 47 9.37 8.10 -0.19
N TYR A 48 8.45 8.44 -1.10
CA TYR A 48 8.56 9.67 -1.90
C TYR A 48 8.62 10.94 -1.05
N ARG A 49 7.75 11.03 -0.04
CA ARG A 49 7.75 12.16 0.89
C ARG A 49 9.08 12.29 1.64
N LEU A 50 9.62 11.18 2.14
CA LEU A 50 10.90 11.17 2.86
C LEU A 50 12.07 11.58 1.94
N MET A 51 12.08 11.12 0.69
CA MET A 51 13.07 11.57 -0.30
C MET A 51 13.00 13.08 -0.52
N TYR A 52 11.79 13.63 -0.72
CA TYR A 52 11.60 15.07 -0.89
C TYR A 52 12.07 15.87 0.32
N GLU A 53 11.66 15.48 1.54
CA GLU A 53 12.10 16.12 2.78
C GLU A 53 13.63 16.04 2.97
N HIS A 54 14.26 14.96 2.51
CA HIS A 54 15.71 14.77 2.56
C HIS A 54 16.44 15.71 1.59
N VAL A 55 15.95 15.85 0.35
CA VAL A 55 16.47 16.82 -0.63
C VAL A 55 16.33 18.25 -0.12
N GLU A 56 15.17 18.61 0.42
CA GLU A 56 14.91 19.95 0.95
C GLU A 56 15.90 20.29 2.08
N LYS A 57 16.09 19.37 3.03
CA LYS A 57 17.10 19.52 4.09
C LYS A 57 18.51 19.64 3.54
N HIS A 58 18.84 18.89 2.49
CA HIS A 58 20.14 18.98 1.84
C HIS A 58 20.36 20.38 1.24
N THR A 59 19.39 20.91 0.49
CA THR A 59 19.47 22.26 -0.09
C THR A 59 19.56 23.37 0.96
N ALA A 60 18.96 23.18 2.15
CA ALA A 60 18.95 24.16 3.22
C ALA A 60 20.19 24.12 4.12
N VAL A 61 20.77 22.95 4.39
CA VAL A 61 21.84 22.74 5.39
C VAL A 61 23.18 22.38 4.74
N GLY A 62 23.20 21.97 3.47
CA GLY A 62 24.41 21.66 2.70
C GLY A 62 25.13 20.37 3.10
N VAL A 63 24.53 19.53 3.96
CA VAL A 63 25.14 18.28 4.40
C VAL A 63 24.63 17.13 3.52
N ILE A 64 25.53 16.54 2.73
CA ILE A 64 25.30 15.26 2.04
C ILE A 64 25.49 14.18 3.09
N GLY A 65 24.45 13.42 3.41
CA GLY A 65 24.59 12.33 4.38
C GLY A 65 23.43 11.35 4.30
N ASP A 66 23.76 10.06 4.35
CA ASP A 66 22.77 9.00 4.38
C ASP A 66 21.89 9.15 5.63
N ALA A 67 20.59 8.91 5.48
CA ALA A 67 19.63 8.99 6.56
C ALA A 67 18.85 7.69 6.70
N ARG A 68 18.88 7.12 7.90
CA ARG A 68 18.08 5.96 8.27
C ARG A 68 16.88 6.39 9.09
N ILE A 69 15.69 6.18 8.57
CA ILE A 69 14.43 6.58 9.20
C ILE A 69 13.58 5.34 9.43
N ILE A 70 13.09 5.16 10.66
CA ILE A 70 12.19 4.07 11.02
C ILE A 70 10.80 4.65 11.21
N LEU A 71 9.85 4.21 10.39
CA LEU A 71 8.47 4.70 10.42
C LEU A 71 7.51 3.53 10.27
N HIS A 72 6.60 3.37 11.23
CA HIS A 72 5.60 2.30 11.24
C HIS A 72 6.17 0.88 11.05
N ASP A 73 7.30 0.59 11.72
CA ASP A 73 8.03 -0.69 11.65
C ASP A 73 8.73 -0.97 10.29
N THR A 74 8.64 -0.04 9.34
CA THR A 74 9.40 -0.08 8.09
C THR A 74 10.67 0.79 8.22
N VAL A 75 11.80 0.23 7.81
CA VAL A 75 13.09 0.93 7.76
C VAL A 75 13.26 1.52 6.36
N PHE A 76 13.54 2.82 6.31
CA PHE A 76 13.87 3.55 5.10
C PHE A 76 15.32 4.02 5.18
N ASP A 77 16.18 3.51 4.31
CA ASP A 77 17.56 3.94 4.16
C ASP A 77 17.65 4.87 2.93
N LEU A 78 17.85 6.16 3.19
CA LEU A 78 17.95 7.23 2.19
C LEU A 78 19.42 7.48 1.88
N ASN A 79 19.79 7.37 0.61
CA ASN A 79 21.14 7.62 0.11
C ASN A 79 21.08 8.62 -1.05
N MET A 80 22.03 9.55 -1.08
CA MET A 80 22.27 10.42 -2.22
C MET A 80 23.52 9.96 -2.94
N GLU A 81 23.41 9.71 -4.25
CA GLU A 81 24.50 9.26 -5.09
C GLU A 81 24.64 10.23 -6.27
N GLU A 82 25.87 10.62 -6.62
CA GLU A 82 26.14 11.35 -7.85
C GLU A 82 26.17 10.35 -9.02
N THR A 83 25.45 10.64 -10.09
CA THR A 83 25.48 9.82 -11.32
C THR A 83 26.74 10.11 -12.13
N GLU A 84 27.12 9.20 -13.02
CA GLU A 84 28.28 9.35 -13.92
C GLU A 84 28.24 10.60 -14.81
N LYS A 85 27.08 11.27 -14.89
CA LYS A 85 26.86 12.50 -15.66
C LYS A 85 27.02 13.79 -14.84
N GLY A 86 27.25 13.69 -13.53
CA GLY A 86 27.30 14.82 -12.61
C GLY A 86 25.93 15.29 -12.08
N ASP A 87 24.87 14.53 -12.36
CA ASP A 87 23.53 14.77 -11.80
C ASP A 87 23.36 14.01 -10.48
N TRP A 88 22.62 14.59 -9.53
CA TRP A 88 22.37 13.97 -8.22
C TRP A 88 21.13 13.08 -8.27
N LYS A 89 21.22 11.82 -7.88
CA LYS A 89 20.06 10.94 -7.68
C LYS A 89 19.84 10.67 -6.20
N VAL A 90 18.58 10.66 -5.79
CA VAL A 90 18.16 10.28 -4.44
C VAL A 90 17.52 8.91 -4.49
N CYS A 91 18.02 7.99 -3.68
CA CYS A 91 17.49 6.65 -3.58
C CYS A 91 17.00 6.37 -2.16
N VAL A 92 15.89 5.64 -2.06
CA VAL A 92 15.37 5.10 -0.80
C VAL A 92 15.24 3.58 -0.92
N ASN A 93 15.84 2.88 0.04
CA ASN A 93 15.74 1.43 0.17
C ASN A 93 14.77 1.10 1.33
N TYR A 94 13.82 0.21 1.09
CA TYR A 94 12.87 -0.28 2.10
C TYR A 94 12.36 -1.68 1.70
N GLU A 95 12.25 -2.61 2.65
CA GLU A 95 11.63 -3.95 2.47
C GLU A 95 11.99 -4.63 1.12
N GLU A 96 13.28 -4.65 0.77
CA GLU A 96 13.86 -5.20 -0.48
C GLU A 96 13.58 -4.43 -1.78
N LYS A 97 12.88 -3.29 -1.73
CA LYS A 97 12.67 -2.38 -2.86
C LYS A 97 13.64 -1.21 -2.80
N ARG A 98 14.10 -0.79 -3.98
CA ARG A 98 14.87 0.44 -4.17
C ARG A 98 14.12 1.36 -5.11
N LEU A 99 13.76 2.55 -4.64
CA LEU A 99 13.21 3.63 -5.46
C LEU A 99 14.28 4.70 -5.61
N CYS A 100 14.47 5.22 -6.81
CA CYS A 100 15.39 6.32 -7.07
C CYS A 100 14.71 7.39 -7.93
N VAL A 101 15.02 8.65 -7.65
CA VAL A 101 14.54 9.82 -8.40
C VAL A 101 15.76 10.68 -8.76
N GLU A 102 15.82 11.11 -10.02
CA GLU A 102 16.80 12.07 -10.55
C GLU A 102 16.31 13.52 -10.38
#